data_AF-A0A1U6IS78-F1
#
_entry.id   AF-A0A1U6IS78-F1
#
_cell.length_a   1.000
_cell.length_b   1.000
_cell.length_c   1.000
_cell.angle_alpha   90.00
_cell.angle_beta   90.00
_cell.angle_gamma   90.00
#
_symmetry.space_group_name_H-M   'P 1'
#
loop_
_entity.id
_entity.type
_entity.pdbx_description
1 polymer ?
#
loop_
_entity_poly.entity_id
_entity_poly.type
_entity_poly.pdbx_seq_one_letter_code
_entity_poly.pdbx_strand_id
1 'polypeptide(L)'
;MEKLSRNSRVVAITKILMENPNKVIGLNNFSDLLNAAKSTISEDIVIVREVLEKLEMGKVETIAGAAGGIKYIPGIGHNESSKFAKELCTLLRDEIRIVPGNFIYMTDVMYNPQIISRAGVILSSFFKATEVDYVVTVETKGIPLAYEVARNLGIQLVIIRRDSKITEGSTVTINYVSGTSGRIQQMSLSKKSMKPSSKCVFIDDFLRGGGTAKGIKDLLKEFDSELVATGVLVDNVGISKKKVEDYISIVELKHIDEDDKLEVNPSEIMK
;
A
#
# COMPACT_ATOMS: atom_id res chain seq x y z
N MET A 1 9.29 25.33 -29.67
CA MET A 1 9.81 25.06 -28.32
C MET A 1 11.30 24.77 -28.44
N GLU A 2 12.12 25.33 -27.57
CA GLU A 2 13.58 25.10 -27.58
C GLU A 2 13.90 23.62 -27.36
N LYS A 3 14.91 23.11 -28.06
CA LYS A 3 15.28 21.69 -27.98
C LYS A 3 15.98 21.43 -26.65
N LEU A 4 15.35 20.66 -25.77
CA LEU A 4 15.92 20.33 -24.47
C LEU A 4 17.20 19.47 -24.61
N SER A 5 18.20 19.77 -23.77
CA SER A 5 19.40 18.94 -23.64
C SER A 5 19.06 17.54 -23.09
N ARG A 6 19.97 16.58 -23.29
CA ARG A 6 19.78 15.20 -22.79
C ARG A 6 19.50 15.16 -21.29
N ASN A 7 20.32 15.87 -20.51
CA ASN A 7 20.18 15.93 -19.05
C ASN A 7 18.80 16.47 -18.64
N SER A 8 18.31 17.51 -19.33
CA SER A 8 17.00 18.10 -19.04
C SER A 8 15.86 17.12 -19.35
N ARG A 9 15.96 16.39 -20.48
CA ARG A 9 14.97 15.37 -20.85
C ARG A 9 14.95 14.20 -19.87
N VAL A 10 16.12 13.70 -19.46
CA VAL A 10 16.22 12.62 -18.46
C VAL A 10 15.56 13.04 -17.14
N VAL A 11 15.82 14.27 -16.65
CA VAL A 11 15.16 14.81 -15.44
C VAL A 11 13.63 14.83 -15.60
N ALA A 12 13.14 15.33 -16.74
CA ALA A 12 11.71 15.37 -17.01
C ALA A 12 11.07 13.98 -17.09
N ILE A 13 11.70 13.03 -17.78
CA ILE A 13 11.25 11.64 -17.90
C ILE A 13 11.16 11.00 -16.51
N THR A 14 12.21 11.13 -15.69
CA THR A 14 12.23 10.60 -14.32
C THR A 14 11.08 11.17 -13.50
N LYS A 15 10.89 12.49 -13.52
CA LYS A 15 9.82 13.16 -12.76
C LYS A 15 8.43 12.67 -13.15
N ILE A 16 8.14 12.61 -14.45
CA ILE A 16 6.85 12.17 -14.98
C ILE A 16 6.56 10.73 -14.62
N LEU A 17 7.56 9.85 -14.73
CA LEU A 17 7.45 8.44 -14.36
C LEU A 17 7.15 8.27 -12.87
N MET A 18 7.86 8.99 -12.00
CA MET A 18 7.69 8.90 -10.54
C MET A 18 6.34 9.45 -10.07
N GLU A 19 5.77 10.45 -10.76
CA GLU A 19 4.42 10.97 -10.46
C GLU A 19 3.28 10.09 -10.97
N ASN A 20 3.59 9.14 -11.85
CA ASN A 20 2.63 8.22 -12.46
C ASN A 20 3.04 6.75 -12.23
N PRO A 21 3.21 6.32 -10.97
CA PRO A 21 3.61 4.97 -10.65
C PRO A 21 2.62 3.94 -11.20
N ASN A 22 3.17 2.85 -11.71
CA ASN A 22 2.50 1.71 -12.33
C ASN A 22 1.50 2.05 -13.44
N LYS A 23 1.61 3.24 -14.05
CA LYS A 23 0.82 3.64 -15.23
C LYS A 23 1.68 3.55 -16.50
N VAL A 24 1.08 3.02 -17.56
CA VAL A 24 1.72 2.96 -18.87
C VAL A 24 1.62 4.32 -19.55
N ILE A 25 2.77 4.90 -19.92
CA ILE A 25 2.87 6.15 -20.65
C ILE A 25 3.48 5.85 -22.02
N GLY A 26 2.77 6.24 -23.08
CA GLY A 26 3.23 6.04 -24.46
C GLY A 26 4.45 6.89 -24.79
N LEU A 27 5.34 6.36 -25.63
CA LEU A 27 6.54 7.09 -26.08
C LEU A 27 6.21 8.37 -26.86
N ASN A 28 5.04 8.44 -27.51
CA ASN A 28 4.57 9.64 -28.19
C ASN A 28 4.43 10.81 -27.22
N ASN A 29 3.88 10.57 -26.02
CA ASN A 29 3.66 11.62 -25.02
C ASN A 29 4.99 12.30 -24.63
N PHE A 30 6.07 11.52 -24.47
CA PHE A 30 7.40 12.06 -24.20
C PHE A 30 8.02 12.74 -25.42
N SER A 31 7.84 12.17 -26.61
CA SER A 31 8.34 12.72 -27.87
C SER A 31 7.78 14.12 -28.13
N ASP A 32 6.46 14.27 -27.96
CA ASP A 32 5.72 15.52 -28.16
C ASP A 32 6.08 16.54 -27.07
N LEU A 33 6.07 16.11 -25.79
CA LEU A 33 6.35 16.98 -24.65
C LEU A 33 7.78 17.54 -24.67
N LEU A 34 8.76 16.71 -25.03
CA LEU A 34 10.18 17.06 -24.98
C LEU A 34 10.75 17.50 -26.33
N ASN A 35 9.90 17.55 -27.37
CA ASN A 35 10.26 17.92 -28.74
C ASN A 35 11.50 17.14 -29.24
N ALA A 36 11.47 15.81 -29.10
CA ALA A 36 12.57 14.91 -29.43
C ALA A 36 12.07 13.64 -30.12
N ALA A 37 12.89 13.05 -31.00
CA ALA A 37 12.54 11.82 -31.72
C ALA A 37 12.38 10.63 -30.74
N LYS A 38 11.52 9.67 -31.09
CA LYS A 38 11.28 8.47 -30.26
C LYS A 38 12.56 7.68 -29.96
N SER A 39 13.47 7.56 -30.92
CA SER A 39 14.77 6.90 -30.72
C SER A 39 15.59 7.59 -29.62
N THR A 40 15.64 8.92 -29.64
CA THR A 40 16.29 9.73 -28.61
C THR A 40 15.62 9.56 -27.24
N ILE A 41 14.30 9.54 -27.18
CA ILE A 41 13.56 9.29 -25.94
C ILE A 41 13.86 7.89 -25.39
N SER A 42 13.92 6.87 -26.24
CA SER A 42 14.28 5.51 -25.83
C SER A 42 15.69 5.43 -25.24
N GLU A 43 16.68 6.11 -25.83
CA GLU A 43 18.04 6.20 -25.27
C GLU A 43 18.09 6.91 -23.92
N ASP A 44 17.21 7.90 -23.69
CA ASP A 44 17.12 8.60 -22.42
C ASP A 44 16.44 7.74 -21.35
N ILE A 45 15.42 6.97 -21.72
CA ILE A 45 14.75 6.02 -20.83
C ILE A 45 15.70 4.91 -20.37
N VAL A 46 16.61 4.45 -21.23
CA VAL A 46 17.63 3.45 -20.84
C VAL A 46 18.47 3.97 -19.68
N ILE A 47 18.90 5.24 -19.72
CA ILE A 47 19.63 5.85 -18.59
C ILE A 47 18.77 5.84 -17.32
N VAL A 48 17.52 6.28 -17.42
CA VAL A 48 16.61 6.35 -16.27
C VAL A 48 16.42 4.96 -15.66
N ARG A 49 16.21 3.94 -16.49
CA ARG A 49 16.09 2.54 -16.06
C ARG A 49 17.34 2.08 -15.33
N GLU A 50 18.51 2.20 -15.96
CA GLU A 50 19.77 1.71 -15.41
C GLU A 50 20.10 2.36 -14.06
N VAL A 51 19.88 3.66 -13.93
CA VAL A 51 20.16 4.37 -12.67
C VAL A 51 19.17 3.97 -11.57
N LEU A 52 17.87 3.94 -11.85
CA LEU A 52 16.86 3.58 -10.86
C LEU A 52 17.02 2.13 -10.39
N GLU A 53 17.29 1.20 -11.32
CA GLU A 53 17.53 -0.21 -10.98
C GLU A 53 18.82 -0.39 -10.19
N LYS A 54 19.92 0.25 -10.60
CA LYS A 54 21.22 0.18 -9.89
C LYS A 54 21.16 0.73 -8.47
N LEU A 55 20.34 1.75 -8.23
CA LEU A 55 20.14 2.35 -6.91
C LEU A 55 19.00 1.68 -6.13
N GLU A 56 18.40 0.62 -6.66
CA GLU A 56 17.27 -0.09 -6.05
C GLU A 56 16.06 0.83 -5.75
N MET A 57 15.86 1.87 -6.56
CA MET A 57 14.80 2.89 -6.43
C MET A 57 13.56 2.54 -7.25
N GLY A 58 13.39 1.28 -7.63
CA GLY A 58 12.31 0.80 -8.49
C GLY A 58 12.79 0.40 -9.88
N LYS A 59 11.84 0.13 -10.77
CA LYS A 59 12.10 -0.48 -12.08
C LYS A 59 11.34 0.26 -13.18
N VAL A 60 11.92 0.39 -14.37
CA VAL A 60 11.23 0.97 -15.54
C VAL A 60 11.01 -0.12 -16.57
N GLU A 61 9.76 -0.56 -16.73
CA GLU A 61 9.40 -1.63 -17.66
C GLU A 61 8.86 -1.07 -18.99
N THR A 62 9.18 -1.77 -20.09
CA THR A 62 8.60 -1.51 -21.40
C THR A 62 7.46 -2.48 -21.66
N ILE A 63 6.30 -1.95 -22.02
CA ILE A 63 5.14 -2.72 -22.47
C ILE A 63 5.09 -2.66 -23.99
N ALA A 64 5.10 -3.81 -24.65
CA ALA A 64 5.03 -3.92 -26.11
C ALA A 64 3.59 -3.74 -26.64
N GLY A 65 3.46 -3.39 -27.92
CA GLY A 65 2.18 -3.28 -28.63
C GLY A 65 1.75 -1.85 -28.96
N ALA A 66 0.63 -1.70 -29.67
CA ALA A 66 0.12 -0.41 -30.15
C ALA A 66 -0.32 0.54 -29.01
N ALA A 67 -0.82 -0.03 -27.91
CA ALA A 67 -1.09 0.67 -26.64
C ALA A 67 0.08 0.55 -25.64
N GLY A 68 1.25 0.12 -26.12
CA GLY A 68 2.45 -0.05 -25.34
C GLY A 68 3.09 1.27 -24.93
N GLY A 69 4.15 1.17 -24.13
CA GLY A 69 4.80 2.34 -23.57
C GLY A 69 5.80 1.95 -22.49
N ILE A 70 6.01 2.86 -21.55
CA ILE A 70 6.84 2.63 -20.39
C ILE A 70 6.04 2.82 -19.11
N LYS A 71 6.36 2.04 -18.09
CA LYS A 71 5.80 2.22 -16.74
C LYS A 71 6.93 2.18 -15.72
N TYR A 72 6.83 3.03 -14.71
CA TYR A 72 7.71 2.96 -13.55
C TYR A 72 7.01 2.19 -12.45
N ILE A 73 7.71 1.22 -11.88
CA ILE A 73 7.27 0.40 -10.76
C ILE A 73 8.04 0.86 -9.53
N PRO A 74 7.39 1.54 -8.57
CA PRO A 74 8.03 1.96 -7.32
C PRO A 74 8.67 0.78 -6.60
N GLY A 75 9.86 0.97 -6.06
CA GLY A 75 10.56 -0.06 -5.31
C GLY A 75 11.58 0.57 -4.38
N ILE A 76 12.01 -0.24 -3.42
CA ILE A 76 13.03 0.10 -2.45
C ILE A 76 13.89 -1.14 -2.24
N GLY A 77 15.21 -0.93 -2.14
CA GLY A 77 16.17 -1.99 -1.89
C GLY A 77 15.91 -2.75 -0.60
N HIS A 78 16.36 -4.00 -0.54
CA HIS A 78 16.18 -4.85 0.64
C HIS A 78 16.84 -4.21 1.88
N ASN A 79 18.05 -3.69 1.73
CA ASN A 79 18.80 -3.07 2.82
C ASN A 79 18.08 -1.83 3.39
N GLU A 80 17.56 -0.96 2.51
CA GLU A 80 16.80 0.23 2.94
C GLU A 80 15.44 -0.14 3.54
N SER A 81 14.81 -1.21 3.06
CA SER A 81 13.57 -1.76 3.64
C SER A 81 13.79 -2.31 5.04
N SER A 82 14.85 -3.11 5.23
CA SER A 82 15.24 -3.66 6.54
C SER A 82 15.61 -2.55 7.52
N LYS A 83 16.35 -1.53 7.04
CA LYS A 83 16.68 -0.34 7.82
C LYS A 83 15.44 0.43 8.25
N PHE A 84 14.49 0.66 7.33
CA PHE A 84 13.20 1.28 7.65
C PHE A 84 12.44 0.51 8.74
N ALA A 85 12.35 -0.81 8.61
CA ALA A 85 11.66 -1.64 9.60
C ALA A 85 12.32 -1.54 10.98
N LYS A 86 13.65 -1.51 11.06
CA LYS A 86 14.40 -1.32 12.31
C LYS A 86 14.19 0.06 12.93
N GLU A 87 14.19 1.12 12.12
CA GLU A 87 13.87 2.49 12.54
C GLU A 87 12.45 2.56 13.12
N LEU A 88 11.48 1.95 12.43
CA LEU A 88 10.09 1.88 12.87
C LEU A 88 9.94 1.06 14.18
N CYS A 89 10.64 -0.06 14.31
CA CYS A 89 10.66 -0.84 15.56
C CYS A 89 11.19 0.00 16.72
N THR A 90 12.26 0.76 16.49
CA THR A 90 12.85 1.63 17.53
C THR A 90 11.85 2.69 17.98
N LEU A 91 11.12 3.29 17.03
CA LEU A 91 10.08 4.26 17.33
C LEU A 91 8.91 3.65 18.13
N LEU A 92 8.50 2.43 17.79
CA LEU A 92 7.35 1.75 18.39
C LEU A 92 7.64 1.09 19.76
N ARG A 93 8.91 0.92 20.13
CA ARG A 93 9.32 0.38 21.45
C ARG A 93 9.11 1.33 22.62
N ASP A 94 8.85 2.60 22.37
CA ASP A 94 8.61 3.59 23.42
C ASP A 94 7.40 3.19 24.28
N GLU A 95 7.63 2.94 25.56
CA GLU A 95 6.62 2.52 26.54
C GLU A 95 5.48 3.53 26.68
N ILE A 96 5.73 4.82 26.39
CA ILE A 96 4.69 5.88 26.39
C ILE A 96 3.58 5.56 25.36
N ARG A 97 3.87 4.72 24.37
CA ARG A 97 2.89 4.30 23.36
C ARG A 97 1.96 3.20 23.86
N ILE A 98 2.24 2.52 24.96
CA ILE A 98 1.37 1.47 25.49
C ILE A 98 0.04 2.10 25.93
N VAL A 99 -1.05 1.56 25.42
CA VAL A 99 -2.42 1.98 25.77
C VAL A 99 -3.27 0.78 26.21
N PRO A 100 -4.32 0.99 27.01
CA PRO A 100 -5.11 -0.10 27.59
C PRO A 100 -5.64 -1.09 26.55
N GLY A 101 -5.58 -2.39 26.88
CA GLY A 101 -6.11 -3.48 26.03
C GLY A 101 -5.09 -4.12 25.08
N ASN A 102 -3.80 -4.03 25.39
CA ASN A 102 -2.69 -4.53 24.56
C ASN A 102 -2.67 -3.84 23.19
N PHE A 103 -2.80 -2.51 23.21
CA PHE A 103 -2.71 -1.64 22.06
C PHE A 103 -1.51 -0.72 22.17
N ILE A 104 -1.14 -0.15 21.03
CA ILE A 104 -0.06 0.81 20.89
C ILE A 104 -0.58 2.08 20.22
N TYR A 105 -0.11 3.23 20.68
CA TYR A 105 -0.38 4.51 20.07
C TYR A 105 0.46 4.67 18.81
N MET A 106 -0.22 4.62 17.65
CA MET A 106 0.40 4.73 16.32
C MET A 106 -0.11 5.93 15.51
N THR A 107 -0.92 6.81 16.08
CA THR A 107 -1.58 7.87 15.31
C THR A 107 -0.58 8.84 14.68
N ASP A 108 0.48 9.19 15.41
CA ASP A 108 1.60 10.02 14.93
C ASP A 108 2.38 9.33 13.80
N VAL A 109 2.57 8.01 13.90
CA VAL A 109 3.22 7.19 12.87
C VAL A 109 2.37 7.13 11.61
N MET A 110 1.07 6.81 11.77
CA MET A 110 0.11 6.64 10.68
C MET A 110 -0.18 7.93 9.91
N TYR A 111 0.06 9.08 10.52
CA TYR A 111 -0.16 10.39 9.89
C TYR A 111 1.15 11.11 9.55
N ASN A 112 2.29 10.44 9.67
CA ASN A 112 3.57 10.96 9.20
C ASN A 112 3.80 10.58 7.72
N PRO A 113 3.78 11.55 6.78
CA PRO A 113 3.91 11.24 5.35
C PRO A 113 5.24 10.58 4.99
N GLN A 114 6.32 10.86 5.71
CA GLN A 114 7.64 10.28 5.43
C GLN A 114 7.68 8.79 5.78
N ILE A 115 7.06 8.41 6.90
CA ILE A 115 6.95 7.01 7.31
C ILE A 115 6.01 6.27 6.36
N ILE A 116 4.84 6.85 6.08
CA ILE A 116 3.76 6.18 5.37
C ILE A 116 4.04 6.04 3.88
N SER A 117 4.73 7.02 3.27
CA SER A 117 5.27 6.89 1.91
C SER A 117 6.21 5.68 1.79
N ARG A 118 7.19 5.55 2.70
CA ARG A 118 8.14 4.43 2.71
C ARG A 118 7.43 3.09 2.96
N ALA A 119 6.55 3.04 3.95
CA ALA A 119 5.75 1.85 4.24
C ALA A 119 4.86 1.44 3.05
N GLY A 120 4.26 2.41 2.36
CA GLY A 120 3.42 2.16 1.19
C GLY A 120 4.21 1.61 0.01
N VAL A 121 5.45 2.07 -0.23
CA VAL A 121 6.32 1.50 -1.27
C VAL A 121 6.66 0.05 -0.93
N ILE A 122 7.04 -0.23 0.33
CA ILE A 122 7.36 -1.58 0.82
C ILE A 122 6.15 -2.50 0.65
N LEU A 123 5.00 -2.15 1.22
CA LEU A 123 3.80 -2.99 1.15
C LEU A 123 3.35 -3.23 -0.29
N SER A 124 3.34 -2.19 -1.14
CA SER A 124 2.96 -2.35 -2.54
C SER A 124 3.84 -3.34 -3.30
N SER A 125 5.10 -3.51 -2.89
CA SER A 125 6.04 -4.42 -3.56
C SER A 125 5.63 -5.88 -3.50
N PHE A 126 4.95 -6.29 -2.43
CA PHE A 126 4.47 -7.65 -2.22
C PHE A 126 3.23 -7.98 -3.07
N PHE A 127 2.50 -6.96 -3.53
CA PHE A 127 1.28 -7.15 -4.32
C PHE A 127 1.50 -7.01 -5.83
N LYS A 128 2.73 -6.72 -6.29
CA LYS A 128 3.04 -6.47 -7.71
C LYS A 128 2.75 -7.66 -8.64
N ALA A 129 3.00 -8.87 -8.15
CA ALA A 129 2.74 -10.10 -8.91
C ALA A 129 1.27 -10.55 -8.83
N THR A 130 0.47 -9.89 -7.98
CA THR A 130 -0.95 -10.18 -7.83
C THR A 130 -1.73 -9.25 -8.74
N GLU A 131 -2.64 -9.79 -9.54
CA GLU A 131 -3.63 -8.98 -10.25
C GLU A 131 -4.60 -8.41 -9.21
N VAL A 132 -4.48 -7.13 -8.90
CA VAL A 132 -5.33 -6.43 -7.93
C VAL A 132 -6.03 -5.26 -8.62
N ASP A 133 -7.35 -5.18 -8.46
CA ASP A 133 -8.17 -4.12 -9.05
C ASP A 133 -8.33 -2.92 -8.10
N TYR A 134 -8.43 -3.18 -6.79
CA TYR A 134 -8.66 -2.16 -5.78
C TYR A 134 -7.84 -2.40 -4.51
N VAL A 135 -7.38 -1.31 -3.91
CA VAL A 135 -7.00 -1.31 -2.49
C VAL A 135 -8.24 -0.99 -1.68
N VAL A 136 -8.54 -1.79 -0.66
CA VAL A 136 -9.61 -1.54 0.30
C VAL A 136 -9.03 -1.22 1.68
N THR A 137 -9.71 -0.36 2.43
CA THR A 137 -9.40 -0.10 3.84
C THR A 137 -10.67 0.25 4.60
N VAL A 138 -10.64 0.24 5.93
CA VAL A 138 -11.74 0.70 6.77
C VAL A 138 -11.31 2.01 7.42
N GLU A 139 -12.23 2.95 7.53
CA GLU A 139 -11.92 4.21 8.20
C GLU A 139 -11.48 4.00 9.67
N THR A 140 -10.56 4.81 10.20
CA THR A 140 -9.96 6.02 9.60
C THR A 140 -8.43 5.95 9.51
N LYS A 141 -7.78 5.28 10.46
CA LYS A 141 -6.32 5.35 10.66
C LYS A 141 -5.52 4.71 9.52
N GLY A 142 -6.02 3.62 8.93
CA GLY A 142 -5.37 2.93 7.81
C GLY A 142 -5.40 3.68 6.48
N ILE A 143 -6.23 4.73 6.34
CA ILE A 143 -6.47 5.43 5.05
C ILE A 143 -5.19 5.97 4.41
N PRO A 144 -4.28 6.67 5.12
CA PRO A 144 -3.07 7.23 4.51
C PRO A 144 -2.15 6.13 3.95
N LEU A 145 -2.01 5.01 4.66
CA LEU A 145 -1.21 3.89 4.19
C LEU A 145 -1.85 3.20 2.99
N ALA A 146 -3.17 2.97 3.04
CA ALA A 146 -3.92 2.42 1.92
C ALA A 146 -3.83 3.30 0.67
N TYR A 147 -3.86 4.64 0.85
CA TYR A 147 -3.68 5.60 -0.24
C TYR A 147 -2.29 5.50 -0.88
N GLU A 148 -1.23 5.44 -0.06
CA GLU A 148 0.15 5.28 -0.56
C GLU A 148 0.32 3.95 -1.32
N VAL A 149 -0.24 2.84 -0.81
CA VAL A 149 -0.23 1.55 -1.50
C VAL A 149 -1.01 1.61 -2.81
N ALA A 150 -2.21 2.19 -2.82
CA ALA A 150 -3.05 2.34 -4.02
C ALA A 150 -2.34 3.19 -5.09
N ARG A 151 -1.71 4.29 -4.67
CA ARG A 151 -0.90 5.14 -5.54
C ARG A 151 0.22 4.32 -6.17
N ASN A 152 1.01 3.61 -5.38
CA ASN A 152 2.16 2.84 -5.89
C ASN A 152 1.75 1.69 -6.81
N LEU A 153 0.60 1.06 -6.56
CA LEU A 153 0.02 0.04 -7.43
C LEU A 153 -0.65 0.62 -8.68
N GLY A 154 -0.90 1.92 -8.75
CA GLY A 154 -1.56 2.57 -9.88
C GLY A 154 -3.07 2.28 -9.97
N ILE A 155 -3.70 1.88 -8.86
CA ILE A 155 -5.11 1.48 -8.79
C ILE A 155 -5.91 2.35 -7.82
N GLN A 156 -7.24 2.18 -7.78
CA GLN A 156 -8.11 3.00 -6.95
C GLN A 156 -8.16 2.50 -5.49
N LEU A 157 -8.29 3.46 -4.58
CA LEU A 157 -8.60 3.21 -3.17
C LEU A 157 -10.11 3.22 -2.95
N VAL A 158 -10.60 2.20 -2.25
CA VAL A 158 -11.98 2.09 -1.77
C VAL A 158 -11.98 2.11 -0.25
N ILE A 159 -12.78 3.02 0.33
CA ILE A 159 -12.87 3.19 1.78
C ILE A 159 -14.20 2.64 2.26
N ILE A 160 -14.14 1.63 3.12
CA ILE A 160 -15.29 1.03 3.80
C ILE A 160 -15.62 1.88 5.03
N ARG A 161 -16.90 2.20 5.18
CA ARG A 161 -17.42 3.05 6.27
C ARG A 161 -17.89 2.19 7.43
N ARG A 162 -17.82 2.72 8.65
CA ARG A 162 -18.44 2.09 9.84
C ARG A 162 -19.93 2.40 9.91
N ASP A 163 -20.34 3.56 9.40
CA ASP A 163 -21.73 4.01 9.36
C ASP A 163 -22.15 4.36 7.93
N SER A 164 -23.34 3.92 7.50
CA SER A 164 -23.87 4.23 6.18
C SER A 164 -24.37 5.68 6.12
N LYS A 165 -23.90 6.48 5.16
CA LYS A 165 -24.43 7.82 4.90
C LYS A 165 -25.43 7.79 3.74
N ILE A 166 -26.55 8.51 3.88
CA ILE A 166 -27.60 8.62 2.85
C ILE A 166 -27.02 9.12 1.51
N THR A 167 -25.97 9.94 1.54
CA THR A 167 -25.28 10.47 0.37
C THR A 167 -24.59 9.42 -0.51
N GLU A 168 -24.42 8.19 -0.04
CA GLU A 168 -23.71 7.12 -0.77
C GLU A 168 -24.64 6.24 -1.64
N GLY A 169 -25.95 6.44 -1.56
CA GLY A 169 -26.94 5.73 -2.37
C GLY A 169 -27.16 4.28 -1.91
N SER A 170 -27.27 3.35 -2.86
CA SER A 170 -27.48 1.92 -2.54
C SER A 170 -26.22 1.33 -1.92
N THR A 171 -26.36 0.84 -0.70
CA THR A 171 -25.24 0.42 0.15
C THR A 171 -25.46 -1.00 0.65
N VAL A 172 -24.39 -1.79 0.66
CA VAL A 172 -24.34 -3.08 1.33
C VAL A 172 -23.79 -2.85 2.73
N THR A 173 -24.44 -3.45 3.71
CA THR A 173 -24.09 -3.35 5.12
C THR A 173 -23.96 -4.74 5.70
N ILE A 174 -22.89 -4.99 6.45
CA ILE A 174 -22.72 -6.22 7.22
C ILE A 174 -22.36 -5.91 8.67
N ASN A 175 -22.58 -6.89 9.53
CA ASN A 175 -22.14 -6.88 10.92
C ASN A 175 -20.94 -7.81 11.09
N TYR A 176 -19.95 -7.40 11.88
CA TYR A 176 -18.76 -8.20 12.16
C TYR A 176 -18.34 -8.02 13.63
N VAL A 177 -17.60 -9.00 14.15
CA VAL A 177 -17.03 -8.89 15.49
C VAL A 177 -15.65 -8.24 15.39
N SER A 178 -15.54 -7.04 15.95
CA SER A 178 -14.28 -6.29 15.98
C SER A 178 -13.23 -7.05 16.78
N GLY A 179 -12.06 -7.28 16.19
CA GLY A 179 -10.92 -7.86 16.92
C GLY A 179 -10.42 -6.94 18.04
N THR A 180 -10.73 -5.65 17.96
CA THR A 180 -10.28 -4.63 18.91
C THR A 180 -11.21 -4.55 20.12
N SER A 181 -12.51 -4.34 19.89
CA SER A 181 -13.49 -4.10 20.96
C SER A 181 -14.22 -5.37 21.42
N GLY A 182 -14.16 -6.47 20.66
CA GLY A 182 -14.97 -7.68 20.91
C GLY A 182 -16.47 -7.46 20.69
N ARG A 183 -16.88 -6.25 20.30
CA ARG A 183 -18.28 -5.89 20.04
C ARG A 183 -18.63 -6.11 18.58
N ILE A 184 -19.92 -6.30 18.33
CA ILE A 184 -20.49 -6.24 16.99
C ILE A 184 -20.34 -4.79 16.50
N GLN A 185 -19.68 -4.64 15.37
CA GLN A 185 -19.55 -3.39 14.63
C GLN A 185 -20.18 -3.57 13.25
N GLN A 186 -20.60 -2.47 12.67
CA GLN A 186 -21.13 -2.42 11.32
C GLN A 186 -20.03 -1.97 10.38
N MET A 187 -20.07 -2.46 9.15
CA MET A 187 -19.35 -1.86 8.03
C MET A 187 -20.23 -1.80 6.80
N SER A 188 -20.02 -0.78 5.98
CA SER A 188 -20.87 -0.49 4.84
C SER A 188 -20.07 0.05 3.65
N LEU A 189 -20.53 -0.31 2.45
CA LEU A 189 -19.92 0.08 1.19
C LEU A 189 -21.00 0.32 0.13
N SER A 190 -20.89 1.44 -0.60
CA SER A 190 -21.79 1.73 -1.72
C SER A 190 -21.57 0.74 -2.86
N LYS A 191 -22.66 0.28 -3.49
CA LYS A 191 -22.62 -0.54 -4.71
C LYS A 191 -21.92 0.14 -5.89
N LYS A 192 -21.73 1.46 -5.82
CA LYS A 192 -21.03 2.26 -6.84
C LYS A 192 -19.52 2.37 -6.59
N SER A 193 -19.03 1.98 -5.42
CA SER A 193 -17.64 2.20 -5.02
C SER A 193 -16.65 1.28 -5.72
N MET A 194 -17.10 0.14 -6.23
CA MET A 194 -16.25 -0.83 -6.93
C MET A 194 -17.05 -1.62 -7.95
N LYS A 195 -16.34 -2.19 -8.93
CA LYS A 195 -16.94 -3.12 -9.89
C LYS A 195 -17.16 -4.48 -9.21
N PRO A 196 -18.20 -5.23 -9.59
CA PRO A 196 -18.33 -6.63 -9.19
C PRO A 196 -17.15 -7.48 -9.68
N SER A 197 -16.94 -8.64 -9.08
CA SER A 197 -15.90 -9.60 -9.49
C SER A 197 -14.47 -9.04 -9.49
N SER A 198 -14.18 -8.15 -8.55
CA SER A 198 -12.87 -7.53 -8.42
C SER A 198 -11.97 -8.26 -7.42
N LYS A 199 -10.67 -8.24 -7.65
CA LYS A 199 -9.64 -8.67 -6.70
C LYS A 199 -9.20 -7.48 -5.85
N CYS A 200 -9.25 -7.61 -4.53
CA CYS A 200 -8.97 -6.54 -3.59
C CYS A 200 -7.85 -6.92 -2.62
N VAL A 201 -7.00 -5.93 -2.28
CA VAL A 201 -6.05 -6.04 -1.17
C VAL A 201 -6.50 -5.15 -0.02
N PHE A 202 -6.55 -5.70 1.19
CA PHE A 202 -6.88 -4.92 2.38
C PHE A 202 -5.63 -4.32 3.00
N ILE A 203 -5.64 -3.01 3.27
CA ILE A 203 -4.54 -2.32 3.95
C ILE A 203 -5.03 -1.69 5.25
N ASP A 204 -4.34 -1.96 6.36
CA ASP A 204 -4.69 -1.43 7.69
C ASP A 204 -3.46 -1.04 8.51
N ASP A 205 -3.69 -0.32 9.61
CA ASP A 205 -2.62 0.06 10.54
C ASP A 205 -2.17 -1.11 11.44
N PHE A 206 -3.12 -1.86 11.98
CA PHE A 206 -2.85 -2.87 13.01
C PHE A 206 -3.61 -4.18 12.82
N LEU A 207 -2.91 -5.30 12.68
CA LEU A 207 -3.53 -6.62 12.71
C LEU A 207 -3.52 -7.21 14.13
N ARG A 208 -4.72 -7.45 14.68
CA ARG A 208 -4.92 -8.16 15.95
C ARG A 208 -5.40 -9.60 15.69
N GLY A 209 -6.67 -9.89 15.96
CA GLY A 209 -7.27 -11.21 15.69
C GLY A 209 -7.79 -11.42 14.26
N GLY A 210 -7.64 -10.43 13.36
CA GLY A 210 -8.15 -10.52 11.98
C GLY A 210 -9.67 -10.40 11.82
N GLY A 211 -10.41 -9.97 12.85
CA GLY A 211 -11.87 -9.81 12.80
C GLY A 211 -12.34 -8.82 11.73
N THR A 212 -11.65 -7.68 11.59
CA THR A 212 -11.95 -6.66 10.57
C THR A 212 -11.75 -7.20 9.15
N ALA A 213 -10.58 -7.80 8.88
CA ALA A 213 -10.29 -8.40 7.58
C ALA A 213 -11.29 -9.51 7.20
N LYS A 214 -11.73 -10.32 8.17
CA LYS A 214 -12.81 -11.30 7.93
C LYS A 214 -14.14 -10.63 7.59
N GLY A 215 -14.51 -9.55 8.29
CA GLY A 215 -15.67 -8.74 7.94
C GLY A 215 -15.55 -8.21 6.50
N ILE A 216 -14.40 -7.65 6.12
CA ILE A 216 -14.16 -7.16 4.76
C ILE A 216 -14.30 -8.29 3.73
N LYS A 217 -13.74 -9.47 4.00
CA LYS A 217 -13.90 -10.65 3.14
C LYS A 217 -15.37 -11.01 2.95
N ASP A 218 -16.17 -10.96 4.00
CA ASP A 218 -17.61 -11.25 3.92
C ASP A 218 -18.38 -10.12 3.21
N LEU A 219 -17.98 -8.86 3.38
CA LEU A 219 -18.55 -7.73 2.65
C LEU A 219 -18.28 -7.83 1.15
N LEU A 220 -17.05 -8.18 0.76
CA LEU A 220 -16.66 -8.28 -0.64
C LEU A 220 -17.38 -9.42 -1.39
N LYS A 221 -17.78 -10.49 -0.70
CA LYS A 221 -18.62 -11.55 -1.30
C LYS A 221 -19.96 -11.02 -1.80
N GLU A 222 -20.54 -10.02 -1.16
CA GLU A 222 -21.78 -9.37 -1.60
C GLU A 222 -21.61 -8.59 -2.92
N PHE A 223 -20.37 -8.41 -3.38
CA PHE A 223 -19.98 -7.80 -4.65
C PHE A 223 -19.35 -8.83 -5.61
N ASP A 224 -19.51 -10.14 -5.34
CA ASP A 224 -18.84 -11.23 -6.04
C ASP A 224 -17.31 -11.06 -6.12
N SER A 225 -16.73 -10.31 -5.19
CA SER A 225 -15.34 -9.87 -5.19
C SER A 225 -14.52 -10.61 -4.14
N GLU A 226 -13.21 -10.66 -4.34
CA GLU A 226 -12.30 -11.47 -3.53
C GLU A 226 -11.28 -10.61 -2.77
N LEU A 227 -11.08 -10.91 -1.49
CA LEU A 227 -9.94 -10.41 -0.72
C LEU A 227 -8.74 -11.34 -0.96
N VAL A 228 -7.78 -10.91 -1.80
CA VAL A 228 -6.64 -11.75 -2.20
C VAL A 228 -5.46 -11.69 -1.24
N ALA A 229 -5.32 -10.59 -0.49
CA ALA A 229 -4.26 -10.43 0.51
C ALA A 229 -4.59 -9.32 1.50
N THR A 230 -3.89 -9.31 2.63
CA THR A 230 -3.91 -8.22 3.61
C THR A 230 -2.50 -7.69 3.85
N GLY A 231 -2.31 -6.37 3.88
CA GLY A 231 -1.05 -5.73 4.29
C GLY A 231 -1.28 -4.81 5.48
N VAL A 232 -0.49 -4.96 6.53
CA VAL A 232 -0.56 -4.08 7.70
C VAL A 232 0.78 -3.46 8.04
N LEU A 233 0.76 -2.32 8.72
CA LEU A 233 2.00 -1.74 9.23
C LEU A 233 2.56 -2.60 10.37
N VAL A 234 1.71 -2.94 11.33
CA VAL A 234 2.08 -3.68 12.53
C VAL A 234 1.15 -4.88 12.74
N ASP A 235 1.75 -6.02 13.06
CA ASP A 235 1.05 -7.25 13.39
C ASP A 235 1.27 -7.65 14.86
N ASN A 236 0.20 -8.00 15.57
CA ASN A 236 0.30 -8.57 16.91
C ASN A 236 0.47 -10.09 16.84
N VAL A 237 1.71 -10.56 16.93
CA VAL A 237 2.06 -11.99 16.91
C VAL A 237 1.79 -12.70 18.24
N GLY A 238 1.44 -11.96 19.30
CA GLY A 238 0.96 -12.53 20.56
C GLY A 238 -0.36 -13.30 20.44
N ILE A 239 -1.09 -13.13 19.33
CA ILE A 239 -2.35 -13.84 19.06
C ILE A 239 -2.10 -14.97 18.07
N SER A 240 -2.06 -16.21 18.58
CA SER A 240 -1.70 -17.41 17.82
C SER A 240 -2.75 -17.87 16.81
N LYS A 241 -4.04 -17.53 16.99
CA LYS A 241 -5.13 -17.88 16.06
C LYS A 241 -5.71 -16.65 15.39
N LYS A 242 -5.21 -16.32 14.21
CA LYS A 242 -5.75 -15.24 13.37
C LYS A 242 -6.86 -15.74 12.47
N LYS A 243 -7.81 -14.86 12.17
CA LYS A 243 -8.91 -15.14 11.23
C LYS A 243 -8.54 -14.84 9.76
N VAL A 244 -7.25 -14.65 9.49
CA VAL A 244 -6.65 -14.31 8.19
C VAL A 244 -5.37 -15.13 8.06
N GLU A 245 -5.17 -15.72 6.88
CA GLU A 245 -4.02 -16.56 6.56
C GLU A 245 -3.04 -15.81 5.65
N ASP A 246 -3.54 -15.18 4.59
CA ASP A 246 -2.73 -14.43 3.62
C ASP A 246 -2.56 -12.96 4.03
N TYR A 247 -1.59 -12.71 4.92
CA TYR A 247 -1.22 -11.35 5.29
C TYR A 247 0.28 -11.12 5.33
N ILE A 248 0.65 -9.85 5.18
CA ILE A 248 2.01 -9.34 5.35
C ILE A 248 2.03 -8.20 6.36
N SER A 249 3.14 -8.05 7.06
CA SER A 249 3.39 -6.94 7.97
C SER A 249 4.82 -6.43 7.84
N ILE A 250 5.05 -5.17 8.20
CA ILE A 250 6.42 -4.61 8.27
C ILE A 250 7.04 -4.89 9.64
N VAL A 251 6.22 -4.78 10.69
CA VAL A 251 6.64 -4.94 12.09
C VAL A 251 5.77 -5.97 12.77
N GLU A 252 6.41 -6.82 13.58
CA GLU A 252 5.76 -7.73 14.51
C GLU A 252 5.91 -7.20 15.93
N LEU A 253 4.80 -7.22 16.67
CA LEU A 253 4.73 -6.82 18.07
C LEU A 253 4.18 -7.96 18.92
N LYS A 254 4.78 -8.13 20.10
CA LYS A 254 4.36 -9.06 21.13
C LYS A 254 4.42 -8.39 22.51
N HIS A 255 3.36 -8.54 23.29
CA HIS A 255 3.36 -8.14 24.70
C HIS A 255 4.02 -9.23 25.55
N ILE A 256 4.87 -8.82 26.49
CA ILE A 256 5.45 -9.71 27.50
C ILE A 256 4.71 -9.42 28.82
N ASP A 257 3.82 -10.35 29.20
CA ASP A 257 2.84 -10.19 30.30
C ASP A 257 3.46 -9.95 31.68
N GLU A 258 4.76 -10.21 31.89
CA GLU A 258 5.39 -10.13 33.21
C GLU A 258 5.89 -8.71 33.60
N ASP A 259 6.06 -7.80 32.64
CA ASP A 259 6.78 -6.52 32.86
C ASP A 259 6.16 -5.29 32.15
N ASP A 260 4.97 -5.39 31.54
CA ASP A 260 4.43 -4.36 30.63
C ASP A 260 5.41 -4.00 29.48
N LYS A 261 6.30 -4.93 29.12
CA LYS A 261 7.30 -4.72 28.06
C LYS A 261 6.76 -5.09 26.69
N LEU A 262 7.12 -4.27 25.70
CA LEU A 262 6.86 -4.52 24.29
C LEU A 262 8.08 -5.14 23.62
N GLU A 263 7.89 -6.33 23.04
CA GLU A 263 8.82 -6.88 22.06
C GLU A 263 8.38 -6.42 20.66
N VAL A 264 9.24 -5.66 19.99
CA VAL A 264 8.96 -5.12 18.65
C VAL A 264 10.12 -5.47 17.73
N ASN A 265 9.83 -6.22 16.68
CA ASN A 265 10.82 -6.73 15.73
C ASN A 265 10.36 -6.49 14.28
N PRO A 266 11.30 -6.32 13.33
CA PRO A 266 10.96 -6.41 11.92
C PRO A 266 10.33 -7.78 11.62
N SER A 267 9.30 -7.81 10.78
CA SER A 267 8.72 -9.08 10.32
C SER A 267 9.75 -9.93 9.60
N GLU A 268 9.56 -11.25 9.58
CA GLU A 268 10.50 -12.18 8.92
C GLU A 268 10.80 -11.80 7.46
N ILE A 269 9.79 -11.29 6.74
CA ILE A 269 9.93 -10.83 5.35
C ILE A 269 10.81 -9.57 5.18
N MET A 270 11.21 -8.93 6.28
CA MET A 270 12.03 -7.71 6.33
C MET A 270 13.46 -7.97 6.83
N LYS A 271 13.78 -9.22 7.22
CA LYS A 271 15.08 -9.63 7.75
C LYS A 271 16.02 -10.04 6.64
#